data_AF-A0A9D4R941-F1
#
_entry.id   AF-A0A9D4R941-F1
#
_cell.length_a   1.000
_cell.length_b   1.000
_cell.length_c   1.000
_cell.angle_alpha   90.00
_cell.angle_beta   90.00
_cell.angle_gamma   90.00
#
_symmetry.space_group_name_H-M   'P 1'
#
loop_
_entity.id
_entity.type
_entity.pdbx_description
1 polymer ?
#
loop_
_entity_poly.entity_id
_entity_poly.type
_entity_poly.pdbx_seq_one_letter_code
_entity_poly.pdbx_strand_id
1 'polypeptide(L)' 'MFGLKRVNSVGLSSREVDEIIKKWTDLKSQAKKKEKNRRREASLTGGGKTSICLTDWEQKIVAILPEETLVGIDGGLDTL' A
#
# COMPACT_ATOMS: atom_id res chain seq x y z
N MET A 1 16.39 -14.24 -11.84
CA MET A 1 15.41 -13.38 -12.54
C MET A 1 14.17 -14.19 -13.00
N PHE A 2 13.52 -14.96 -12.10
CA PHE A 2 12.38 -15.81 -12.48
C PHE A 2 11.01 -15.10 -12.38
N GLY A 3 10.90 -14.05 -11.56
CA GLY A 3 9.66 -13.29 -11.38
C GLY A 3 9.25 -12.49 -12.61
N LEU A 4 10.20 -11.75 -13.22
CA LEU A 4 9.95 -10.93 -14.42
C LEU A 4 9.36 -11.76 -15.57
N LYS A 5 9.96 -12.91 -15.88
CA LYS A 5 9.50 -13.79 -16.96
C LYS A 5 8.06 -14.26 -16.74
N ARG A 6 7.67 -14.56 -15.49
CA ARG A 6 6.30 -14.97 -15.14
C ARG A 6 5.30 -13.82 -15.24
N VAL A 7 5.70 -12.62 -14.84
CA VAL A 7 4.86 -11.42 -14.96
C VAL A 7 4.62 -11.08 -16.42
N ASN A 8 5.67 -11.12 -17.25
CA ASN A 8 5.56 -10.86 -18.68
C ASN A 8 4.81 -11.98 -19.41
N SER A 9 4.88 -13.24 -18.96
CA SER A 9 4.14 -14.35 -19.59
C SER A 9 2.63 -14.28 -19.43
N VAL A 10 2.13 -13.57 -18.41
CA VAL A 10 0.69 -13.34 -18.18
C VAL A 10 0.27 -11.92 -18.54
N GLY A 11 1.22 -11.08 -18.94
CA GLY A 11 1.00 -9.68 -19.30
C GLY A 11 0.73 -9.52 -20.78
N LEU A 12 -0.06 -8.50 -21.13
CA LEU A 12 -0.28 -8.09 -22.52
C LEU A 12 0.91 -7.28 -23.09
N SER A 13 1.85 -6.87 -22.22
CA SER A 13 3.02 -6.09 -22.60
C SER A 13 4.28 -6.59 -21.87
N SER A 14 5.43 -6.51 -22.54
CA SER A 14 6.72 -6.76 -21.91
C SER A 14 7.08 -5.58 -21.01
N ARG A 15 7.35 -5.85 -19.74
CA ARG A 15 7.84 -4.87 -18.78
C ARG A 15 9.29 -5.12 -18.44
N GLU A 16 9.97 -4.06 -18.05
CA GLU A 16 11.30 -4.15 -17.44
C GLU A 16 11.19 -4.28 -15.91
N VAL A 17 12.29 -4.72 -15.27
CA VAL A 17 12.34 -4.88 -13.79
C VAL A 17 11.98 -3.58 -13.08
N ASP A 18 12.52 -2.45 -13.56
CA ASP A 18 12.32 -1.15 -12.94
C ASP A 18 10.86 -0.70 -13.00
N GLU A 19 10.16 -1.03 -14.07
CA GLU A 19 8.73 -0.72 -14.22
C GLU A 19 7.88 -1.53 -13.25
N ILE A 20 8.25 -2.79 -12.99
CA ILE A 20 7.59 -3.64 -12.00
C ILE A 20 7.84 -3.11 -10.59
N ILE A 21 9.09 -2.74 -10.27
CA ILE A 21 9.45 -2.16 -8.97
C ILE A 21 8.68 -0.86 -8.74
N LYS A 22 8.64 0.02 -9.76
CA LYS A 22 7.88 1.26 -9.71
C LYS A 22 6.40 1.00 -9.50
N LYS A 23 5.80 0.10 -10.29
CA LYS A 23 4.38 -0.24 -10.18
C LYS A 23 4.04 -0.79 -8.80
N TRP A 24 4.87 -1.67 -8.25
CA TRP A 24 4.70 -2.19 -6.90
C TRP A 24 4.80 -1.09 -5.84
N THR A 25 5.76 -0.19 -5.99
CA THR A 25 5.94 0.96 -5.09
C THR A 25 4.72 1.88 -5.10
N ASP A 26 4.18 2.16 -6.29
CA ASP A 26 2.97 2.98 -6.45
C ASP A 26 1.75 2.32 -5.78
N LEU A 27 1.55 1.01 -6.02
CA LEU A 27 0.43 0.26 -5.43
C LEU A 27 0.51 0.24 -3.90
N LYS A 28 1.70 0.00 -3.34
CA LYS A 28 1.92 0.08 -1.88
C LYS A 28 1.62 1.48 -1.35
N SER A 29 2.11 2.52 -2.00
CA SER A 29 1.92 3.91 -1.58
C SER A 29 0.44 4.30 -1.58
N GLN A 30 -0.29 3.91 -2.63
CA GLN A 30 -1.73 4.16 -2.75
C GLN A 30 -2.53 3.44 -1.67
N ALA A 31 -2.31 2.14 -1.48
CA ALA A 31 -2.99 1.34 -0.47
C ALA A 31 -2.70 1.86 0.96
N LYS A 32 -1.43 2.16 1.27
CA LYS A 32 -1.01 2.75 2.54
C LYS A 32 -1.70 4.09 2.80
N LYS A 33 -1.72 4.99 1.82
CA LYS A 33 -2.37 6.31 1.95
C LYS A 33 -3.86 6.15 2.23
N LYS A 34 -4.52 5.23 1.54
CA LYS A 34 -5.94 4.96 1.71
C LYS A 34 -6.25 4.37 3.09
N GLU A 35 -5.46 3.42 3.57
CA GLU A 35 -5.60 2.87 4.92
C GLU A 35 -5.36 3.91 6.00
N LYS A 36 -4.33 4.77 5.85
CA LYS A 36 -4.09 5.88 6.79
C LYS A 36 -5.31 6.80 6.89
N ASN A 37 -5.92 7.15 5.76
CA ASN A 37 -7.13 7.96 5.74
C ASN A 37 -8.31 7.24 6.40
N ARG A 38 -8.48 5.94 6.12
CA ARG A 38 -9.54 5.12 6.74
C ARG A 38 -9.42 5.10 8.26
N ARG A 39 -8.21 4.83 8.79
CA ARG A 39 -7.95 4.83 10.23
C ARG A 39 -8.19 6.20 10.87
N ARG A 40 -7.77 7.27 10.20
CA ARG A 40 -8.02 8.65 10.65
C ARG A 40 -9.51 8.96 10.74
N GLU A 41 -10.30 8.57 9.75
CA GLU A 41 -11.75 8.80 9.78
C GLU A 41 -12.44 7.90 10.82
N ALA A 42 -11.99 6.66 10.99
CA ALA A 42 -12.42 5.79 12.09
C ALA A 42 -12.14 6.44 13.46
N SER A 43 -10.95 7.04 13.66
CA SER A 43 -10.63 7.69 14.94
C SER A 43 -11.47 8.93 15.22
N LEU A 44 -11.84 9.69 14.18
CA LEU A 44 -12.69 10.89 14.32
C LEU A 44 -14.13 10.55 14.74
N THR A 45 -14.61 9.35 14.38
CA THR A 45 -15.97 8.89 14.70
C THR A 45 -16.05 8.04 15.97
N GLY A 46 -14.98 8.01 16.78
CA GLY A 46 -14.91 7.18 17.98
C GLY A 46 -14.81 5.68 17.69
N GLY A 47 -14.27 5.28 16.53
CA GLY A 47 -14.12 3.89 16.11
C GLY A 47 -15.28 3.34 15.27
N GLY A 48 -16.18 4.22 14.81
CA GLY A 48 -17.33 3.86 13.98
C GLY A 48 -16.96 3.38 12.56
N LYS A 49 -17.98 2.88 11.84
CA LYS A 49 -17.83 2.49 10.43
C LYS A 49 -17.37 3.68 9.59
N THR A 50 -16.25 3.51 8.92
CA THR A 50 -15.68 4.48 7.99
C THR A 50 -16.34 4.40 6.63
N SER A 51 -16.52 5.53 5.94
CA SER A 51 -17.00 5.55 4.55
C SER A 51 -15.94 5.04 3.55
N ILE A 52 -14.66 5.11 3.93
CA ILE A 52 -13.54 4.60 3.15
C ILE A 52 -13.48 3.07 3.23
N CYS A 53 -13.76 2.41 2.11
CA CYS A 53 -13.56 0.97 1.93
C CYS A 53 -12.30 0.68 1.11
N LEU A 54 -11.47 -0.23 1.60
CA LEU A 54 -10.39 -0.84 0.83
C LEU A 54 -10.96 -1.94 -0.07
N THR A 55 -10.51 -1.97 -1.32
CA THR A 55 -10.73 -3.11 -2.22
C THR A 55 -9.98 -4.35 -1.72
N ASP A 56 -10.35 -5.54 -2.20
CA ASP A 56 -9.73 -6.81 -1.76
C ASP A 56 -8.21 -6.84 -1.97
N TRP A 57 -7.71 -6.24 -3.05
CA TRP A 57 -6.28 -6.20 -3.32
C TRP A 57 -5.57 -5.16 -2.45
N GLU A 58 -6.19 -4.02 -2.17
CA GLU A 58 -5.65 -3.02 -1.24
C GLU A 58 -5.54 -3.60 0.17
N GLN A 59 -6.54 -4.36 0.62
CA GLN A 59 -6.50 -5.06 1.91
C GLN A 59 -5.34 -6.04 1.98
N LYS A 60 -5.12 -6.84 0.91
CA LYS A 60 -3.98 -7.76 0.84
C LYS A 60 -2.64 -7.03 0.87
N ILE A 61 -2.52 -5.89 0.20
CA ILE A 61 -1.32 -5.08 0.24
C ILE A 61 -1.10 -4.52 1.65
N VAL A 62 -2.14 -3.97 2.28
CA VAL A 62 -2.04 -3.44 3.65
C VAL A 62 -1.63 -4.53 4.64
N ALA A 63 -2.16 -5.75 4.50
CA ALA A 63 -1.87 -6.88 5.38
C ALA A 63 -0.40 -7.35 5.37
N ILE A 64 0.36 -7.04 4.31
CA ILE A 64 1.78 -7.37 4.22
C ILE A 64 2.71 -6.19 4.59
N LEU A 65 2.15 -5.00 4.79
CA LEU A 65 2.92 -3.83 5.21
C LEU A 65 3.18 -3.91 6.73
N PRO A 66 4.40 -3.59 7.20
CA PRO A 66 4.65 -3.46 8.63
C PRO A 66 3.78 -2.37 9.25
N GLU A 67 3.28 -2.60 10.45
CA GLU A 67 2.36 -1.69 11.14
C GLU A 67 3.00 -0.32 11.41
N GLU A 68 4.31 -0.28 11.63
CA GLU A 68 5.11 0.94 11.82
C GLU A 68 5.04 1.84 10.57
N THR A 69 4.88 1.23 9.39
CA THR A 69 4.72 1.99 8.16
C THR A 69 3.35 2.65 8.05
N LEU A 70 2.34 2.19 8.78
CA LEU A 70 0.97 2.72 8.74
C LEU A 70 0.72 3.79 9.81
N VAL A 71 1.27 3.58 11.01
CA VAL A 71 1.08 4.48 12.17
C VAL A 71 2.16 5.56 12.25
N GLY A 72 3.34 5.30 11.67
CA GLY A 72 4.54 6.09 11.93
C GLY A 72 5.31 5.57 13.13
N ILE A 73 6.57 5.98 13.27
CA ILE A 73 7.38 5.67 14.45
C ILE A 73 7.05 6.69 15.54
N ASP A 74 6.59 6.21 16.69
CA ASP A 74 6.34 7.09 17.83
C ASP A 74 7.65 7.74 18.29
N GLY A 75 7.68 9.07 18.37
CA GLY A 75 8.90 9.84 18.65
C GLY A 75 9.87 10.04 17.47
N GLY A 76 9.50 9.72 16.23
CA GLY A 76 10.31 10.02 15.05
C GLY A 76 10.52 11.53 14.86
N LEU A 77 11.77 11.99 14.88
CA LEU A 77 12.15 13.34 14.48
C LEU A 77 12.21 13.39 12.94
N ASP A 78 11.29 14.13 12.33
CA ASP A 78 11.43 14.56 10.94
C ASP A 78 12.51 15.65 10.90
N THR A 79 13.77 15.26 10.71
CA THR A 79 14.83 16.24 10.46
C THR A 79 14.62 16.83 9.06
N LEU A 80 14.43 18.16 9.02
CA LEU A 80 14.19 18.99 7.84
C LEU A 80 15.28 18.86 6.77
#